data_AF-A0AAW1IG69-F1
#
_entry.id   AF-A0AAW1IG69-F1
#
_cell.length_a   1.000
_cell.length_b   1.000
_cell.length_c   1.000
_cell.angle_alpha   90.00
_cell.angle_beta   90.00
_cell.angle_gamma   90.00
#
_symmetry.space_group_name_H-M   'P 1'
#
loop_
_entity.id
_entity.type
_entity.pdbx_description
1 polymer ?
#
loop_
_entity_poly.entity_id
_entity_poly.type
_entity_poly.pdbx_seq_one_letter_code
_entity_poly.pdbx_strand_id
1 'polypeptide(L)'
;MSEQNIIRMRAHAQSVTTTCLSIRSKFRNYRLNGYAFIRVTICTRLKQRAVIEFLTTENITPTEIYRRLQVVYEAETVDRSTMNRWAIKSRNCEPGQLNISEEQRSGRPISASDACEHCSRVDNLIHSDRRITQQRIADALEI
;
A
#
# COMPACT_ATOMS: atom_id res chain seq x y z
N MET A 1 11.50 -19.60 -43.82
CA MET A 1 11.00 -18.58 -42.88
C MET A 1 11.35 -17.22 -43.47
N SER A 2 10.35 -16.43 -43.87
CA SER A 2 10.57 -15.21 -44.68
C SER A 2 11.14 -14.04 -43.87
N GLU A 3 12.00 -13.26 -44.50
CA GLU A 3 12.69 -12.09 -43.92
C GLU A 3 11.72 -11.06 -43.31
N GLN A 4 10.48 -11.01 -43.81
CA GLN A 4 9.41 -10.16 -43.31
C GLN A 4 9.04 -10.44 -41.83
N ASN A 5 9.17 -11.68 -41.36
CA ASN A 5 8.88 -12.03 -39.96
C ASN A 5 9.97 -11.55 -39.00
N ILE A 6 11.24 -11.55 -39.43
CA ILE A 6 12.37 -11.05 -38.64
C ILE A 6 12.30 -9.53 -38.50
N ILE A 7 11.89 -8.82 -39.56
CA ILE A 7 11.72 -7.36 -39.55
C ILE A 7 10.56 -6.96 -38.62
N ARG A 8 9.43 -7.69 -38.64
CA ARG A 8 8.31 -7.46 -37.73
C ARG A 8 8.68 -7.68 -36.25
N MET A 9 9.45 -8.72 -35.95
CA MET A 9 9.93 -8.98 -34.57
C MET A 9 10.88 -7.88 -34.07
N ARG A 10 11.77 -7.36 -34.91
CA ARG A 10 12.67 -6.24 -34.55
C ARG A 10 11.92 -4.93 -34.36
N ALA A 11 10.89 -4.66 -35.16
CA ALA A 11 10.06 -3.46 -35.02
C ALA A 11 9.26 -3.45 -33.70
N HIS A 12 8.75 -4.61 -33.27
CA HIS A 12 8.04 -4.74 -32.00
C HIS A 12 8.98 -4.57 -30.79
N ALA A 13 10.20 -5.10 -30.88
CA ALA A 13 11.23 -4.91 -29.85
C ALA A 13 11.69 -3.45 -29.73
N GLN A 14 11.84 -2.75 -30.86
CA GLN A 14 12.17 -1.32 -30.89
C GLN A 14 11.05 -0.46 -30.30
N SER A 15 9.79 -0.69 -30.68
CA SER A 15 8.62 0.06 -30.14
C SER A 15 8.51 0.02 -28.61
N VAL A 16 8.74 -1.15 -28.01
CA VAL A 16 8.74 -1.32 -26.55
C VAL A 16 9.90 -0.54 -25.91
N THR A 17 11.10 -0.59 -26.48
CA THR A 17 12.26 0.15 -25.94
C THR A 17 12.10 1.68 -26.03
N THR A 18 11.57 2.23 -27.12
CA THR A 18 11.36 3.68 -27.26
C THR A 18 10.29 4.20 -26.30
N THR A 19 9.27 3.39 -26.01
CA THR A 19 8.23 3.71 -25.04
C THR A 19 8.78 3.73 -23.61
N CYS A 20 9.62 2.76 -23.24
CA CYS A 20 10.27 2.73 -21.92
C CYS A 20 11.23 3.92 -21.70
N LEU A 21 11.93 4.38 -22.74
CA LEU A 21 12.81 5.55 -22.66
C LEU A 21 12.03 6.88 -22.53
N SER A 22 10.85 6.98 -23.15
CA SER A 22 9.95 8.14 -22.99
C SER A 22 9.38 8.24 -21.57
N ILE A 23 8.97 7.10 -20.98
CA ILE A 23 8.53 7.04 -19.57
C ILE A 23 9.69 7.44 -18.64
N ARG A 24 10.89 6.88 -18.86
CA ARG A 24 12.10 7.18 -18.05
C ARG A 24 12.57 8.64 -18.17
N SER A 25 12.24 9.33 -19.27
CA SER A 25 12.50 10.76 -19.45
C SER A 25 11.46 11.65 -18.74
N LYS A 26 10.17 11.27 -18.76
CA LYS A 26 9.11 11.96 -18.01
C LYS A 26 9.33 11.92 -16.49
N PHE A 27 9.89 10.83 -15.95
CA PHE A 27 10.22 10.72 -14.53
C PHE A 27 11.38 11.63 -14.08
N ARG A 28 12.16 12.22 -15.00
CA ARG A 28 13.33 13.04 -14.67
C ARG A 28 13.02 14.54 -14.46
N ASN A 29 11.78 14.98 -14.70
CA ASN A 29 11.37 16.38 -14.61
C ASN A 29 10.26 16.66 -13.60
N TYR A 30 10.10 15.81 -12.58
CA TYR A 30 9.40 16.21 -11.36
C TYR A 30 10.39 16.92 -10.43
N ARG A 31 10.81 18.12 -10.85
CA ARG A 31 11.39 19.14 -9.98
C ARG A 31 10.25 19.64 -9.10
N LEU A 32 10.04 18.97 -7.97
CA LEU A 32 8.97 19.29 -7.03
C LEU A 32 9.39 20.46 -6.15
N ASN A 33 8.56 21.50 -6.20
CA ASN A 33 8.56 22.61 -5.28
C ASN A 33 8.38 22.10 -3.84
N GLY A 34 9.33 22.43 -2.96
CA GLY A 34 9.08 22.90 -1.59
C GLY A 34 8.39 21.99 -0.57
N TYR A 35 7.96 20.78 -0.90
CA TYR A 35 7.46 19.83 0.09
C TYR A 35 8.57 18.85 0.43
N ALA A 36 8.98 18.86 1.69
CA ALA A 36 9.95 17.94 2.26
C ALA A 36 9.71 16.54 1.70
N PHE A 37 10.67 16.08 0.89
CA PHE A 37 10.73 14.75 0.31
C PHE A 37 10.88 13.77 1.47
N ILE A 38 9.76 13.40 2.09
CA ILE A 38 9.66 12.24 2.95
C ILE A 38 10.16 11.11 2.06
N ARG A 39 11.38 10.62 2.30
CA ARG A 39 11.77 9.30 1.82
C ARG A 39 10.81 8.33 2.48
N VAL A 40 9.62 8.16 1.90
CA VAL A 40 8.74 7.05 2.22
C VAL A 40 9.47 5.86 1.65
N THR A 41 10.37 5.30 2.46
CA THR A 41 10.99 4.03 2.17
C THR A 41 9.86 3.03 2.08
N ILE A 42 9.46 2.70 0.84
CA ILE A 42 8.40 1.75 0.57
C ILE A 42 8.80 0.44 1.25
N CYS A 43 7.97 -0.04 2.18
CA CYS A 43 8.25 -1.27 2.91
C CYS A 43 8.33 -2.45 1.95
N THR A 44 9.20 -3.42 2.26
CA THR A 44 9.47 -4.59 1.40
C THR A 44 8.20 -5.40 1.13
N ARG A 45 7.28 -5.44 2.11
CA ARG A 45 5.95 -6.04 1.96
C ARG A 45 5.09 -5.35 0.90
N LEU A 46 5.11 -4.02 0.81
CA LEU A 46 4.34 -3.29 -0.20
C LEU A 46 4.89 -3.59 -1.62
N LYS A 47 6.23 -3.63 -1.75
CA LYS A 47 6.88 -3.99 -3.02
C LYS A 47 6.49 -5.40 -3.47
N GLN A 48 6.52 -6.37 -2.55
CA GLN A 48 6.12 -7.75 -2.85
C GLN A 48 4.65 -7.87 -3.25
N ARG A 49 3.74 -7.14 -2.59
CA ARG A 49 2.32 -7.11 -2.97
C ARG A 49 2.08 -6.53 -4.36
N ALA A 50 2.78 -5.46 -4.72
CA ALA A 50 2.71 -4.88 -6.06
C ALA A 50 3.17 -5.88 -7.14
N VAL A 51 4.24 -6.64 -6.84
CA VAL A 51 4.71 -7.72 -7.74
C VAL A 51 3.70 -8.86 -7.85
N ILE A 52 3.07 -9.26 -6.74
CA ILE A 52 2.01 -10.27 -6.74
C ILE A 52 0.83 -9.83 -7.59
N GLU A 53 0.38 -8.58 -7.44
CA GLU A 53 -0.71 -8.02 -8.25
C GLU A 53 -0.35 -8.06 -9.73
N PHE A 54 0.82 -7.51 -10.09
CA PHE A 54 1.31 -7.52 -11.47
C PHE A 54 1.33 -8.93 -12.08
N LEU A 55 1.96 -9.91 -11.42
CA LEU A 55 2.06 -11.28 -11.94
C LEU A 55 0.71 -12.01 -11.94
N THR A 56 -0.21 -11.65 -11.04
CA THR A 56 -1.57 -12.22 -11.03
C THR A 56 -2.37 -11.70 -12.22
N THR A 57 -2.23 -10.41 -12.58
CA THR A 57 -2.88 -9.85 -13.78
C THR A 57 -2.33 -10.45 -15.08
N GLU A 58 -1.06 -10.87 -15.09
CA GLU A 58 -0.45 -11.62 -16.20
C GLU A 58 -0.92 -13.11 -16.26
N ASN A 59 -1.81 -13.54 -15.36
CA ASN A 59 -2.29 -14.92 -15.25
C ASN A 59 -1.19 -15.98 -14.98
N ILE A 60 -0.12 -15.59 -14.29
CA ILE A 60 0.92 -16.53 -13.87
C ILE A 60 0.42 -17.43 -12.73
N THR A 61 0.87 -18.68 -12.69
CA THR A 61 0.47 -19.62 -11.63
C THR A 61 1.07 -19.21 -10.27
N PRO A 62 0.33 -19.37 -9.15
CA PRO A 62 0.82 -18.96 -7.82
C PRO A 62 2.16 -19.62 -7.44
N THR A 63 2.40 -20.85 -7.86
CA THR A 63 3.67 -21.56 -7.63
C THR A 63 4.85 -20.85 -8.30
N GLU A 64 4.66 -20.39 -9.54
CA GLU A 64 5.69 -19.67 -10.28
C GLU A 64 5.89 -18.25 -9.71
N ILE A 65 4.81 -17.59 -9.27
CA ILE A 65 4.90 -16.30 -8.56
C ILE A 65 5.77 -16.44 -7.30
N TYR A 66 5.53 -17.47 -6.49
CA TYR A 66 6.32 -17.69 -5.26
C TYR A 66 7.80 -17.94 -5.57
N ARG A 67 8.10 -18.75 -6.60
CA ARG A 67 9.48 -19.01 -7.03
C ARG A 67 10.17 -17.70 -7.43
N ARG A 68 9.51 -16.83 -8.20
CA ARG A 68 10.07 -15.53 -8.61
C ARG A 68 10.28 -14.60 -7.42
N LEU A 69 9.35 -14.58 -6.46
CA LEU A 69 9.52 -13.81 -5.23
C LEU A 69 10.68 -14.30 -4.37
N GLN A 70 10.90 -15.62 -4.32
CA GLN A 70 12.00 -16.22 -3.58
C GLN A 70 13.37 -15.88 -4.19
N VAL A 71 13.45 -15.80 -5.53
CA VAL A 71 14.69 -15.40 -6.21
C VAL A 71 15.05 -13.93 -5.96
N VAL A 72 14.06 -13.04 -5.80
CA VAL A 72 14.31 -11.60 -5.66
C VAL A 72 14.46 -11.16 -4.20
N TYR A 73 13.66 -11.73 -3.28
CA TYR A 73 13.57 -11.28 -1.89
C TYR A 73 14.18 -12.27 -0.89
N GLU A 74 14.51 -13.49 -1.31
CA GLU A 74 15.18 -14.52 -0.52
C GLU A 74 14.60 -14.69 0.91
N ALA A 75 15.32 -14.24 1.93
CA ALA A 75 14.94 -14.36 3.33
C ALA A 75 13.75 -13.45 3.73
N GLU A 76 13.50 -12.38 2.97
CA GLU A 76 12.39 -11.46 3.22
C GLU A 76 11.12 -11.83 2.46
N THR A 77 11.10 -12.94 1.72
CA THR A 77 9.94 -13.36 0.94
C THR A 77 8.73 -13.65 1.83
N VAL A 78 7.56 -13.14 1.45
CA VAL A 78 6.29 -13.45 2.11
C VAL A 78 5.99 -14.95 2.07
N ASP A 79 5.40 -15.47 3.14
CA ASP A 79 4.97 -16.86 3.20
C ASP A 79 3.98 -17.22 2.06
N ARG A 80 3.98 -18.50 1.65
CA ARG A 80 3.07 -19.01 0.61
C ARG A 80 1.60 -18.72 0.91
N SER A 81 1.16 -18.83 2.16
CA SER A 81 -0.22 -18.53 2.54
C SER A 81 -0.56 -17.06 2.32
N THR A 82 0.37 -16.16 2.65
CA THR A 82 0.21 -14.72 2.45
C THR A 82 0.20 -14.38 0.97
N MET A 83 1.10 -14.97 0.17
CA MET A 83 1.12 -14.82 -1.28
C MET A 83 -0.21 -15.27 -1.90
N ASN A 84 -0.71 -16.46 -1.57
CA ASN A 84 -1.98 -16.98 -2.11
C ASN A 84 -3.16 -16.08 -1.74
N ARG A 85 -3.24 -15.62 -0.49
CA ARG A 85 -4.29 -14.68 -0.06
C ARG A 85 -4.26 -13.40 -0.89
N TRP A 86 -3.08 -12.87 -1.17
CA TRP A 86 -2.93 -11.68 -2.02
C TRP A 86 -3.27 -11.97 -3.48
N ALA A 87 -2.85 -13.10 -4.04
CA ALA A 87 -3.21 -13.48 -5.40
C ALA A 87 -4.74 -13.63 -5.59
N ILE A 88 -5.44 -14.20 -4.62
CA ILE A 88 -6.91 -14.27 -4.63
C ILE A 88 -7.51 -12.86 -4.57
N LYS A 89 -7.02 -12.02 -3.65
CA LYS A 89 -7.48 -10.63 -3.52
C LYS A 89 -7.28 -9.86 -4.82
N SER A 90 -6.11 -10.00 -5.46
CA SER A 90 -5.76 -9.37 -6.73
C SER A 90 -6.64 -9.85 -7.88
N ARG A 91 -7.01 -11.14 -7.91
CA ARG A 91 -7.90 -11.68 -8.95
C ARG A 91 -9.34 -11.19 -8.82
N ASN A 92 -9.80 -10.96 -7.58
CA ASN A 92 -11.17 -10.54 -7.30
C ASN A 92 -11.40 -9.03 -7.48
N CYS A 93 -10.35 -8.25 -7.74
CA CYS A 93 -10.44 -6.82 -7.99
C CYS A 93 -10.14 -6.53 -9.46
N GLU A 94 -10.73 -5.46 -9.99
CA GLU A 94 -10.35 -4.94 -11.29
C GLU A 94 -8.86 -4.53 -11.27
N PRO A 95 -8.13 -4.77 -12.37
CA PRO A 95 -6.70 -4.48 -12.43
C PRO A 95 -6.43 -2.99 -12.11
N GLY A 96 -5.55 -2.74 -11.14
CA GLY A 96 -5.19 -1.38 -10.70
C GLY A 96 -6.13 -0.73 -9.68
N GLN A 97 -7.22 -1.40 -9.27
CA GLN A 97 -8.06 -0.93 -8.16
C GLN A 97 -7.65 -1.51 -6.79
N LEU A 98 -6.69 -2.42 -6.75
CA LEU A 98 -6.28 -3.05 -5.51
C LEU A 98 -5.59 -2.03 -4.60
N ASN A 99 -6.14 -1.82 -3.40
CA ASN A 99 -5.41 -1.10 -2.37
C ASN A 99 -4.27 -2.00 -1.83
N ILE A 100 -3.05 -1.69 -2.26
CA ILE A 100 -1.81 -2.40 -1.88
C ILE A 100 -1.40 -2.03 -0.44
N SER A 101 -1.83 -0.86 0.05
CA SER A 101 -1.49 -0.37 1.38
C SER A 101 -2.00 -1.31 2.47
N GLU A 102 -1.29 -1.33 3.59
CA GLU A 102 -1.88 -1.89 4.80
C GLU A 102 -3.01 -0.95 5.23
N GLU A 103 -4.24 -1.44 5.13
CA GLU A 103 -5.37 -0.75 5.74
C GLU A 103 -5.09 -0.66 7.24
N GLN A 104 -5.35 0.53 7.79
CA GLN A 104 -5.14 0.79 9.19
C GLN A 104 -6.00 -0.20 9.96
N ARG A 105 -5.36 -1.13 10.68
CA ARG A 105 -6.07 -2.19 11.40
C ARG A 105 -7.07 -1.49 12.31
N SER A 106 -8.35 -1.82 12.16
CA SER A 106 -9.32 -1.48 13.18
C SER A 106 -8.82 -2.13 14.47
N GLY A 107 -8.31 -1.29 15.38
CA GLY A 107 -8.00 -1.72 16.73
C GLY A 107 -9.28 -2.16 17.43
N ARG A 108 -9.19 -2.43 18.74
CA ARG A 108 -10.39 -2.58 19.55
C ARG A 108 -11.30 -1.36 19.29
N PRO A 109 -12.57 -1.54 18.87
CA PRO A 109 -13.45 -0.42 18.68
C PRO A 109 -13.54 0.35 20.00
N ILE A 110 -13.19 1.63 19.98
CA ILE A 110 -13.47 2.53 21.10
C ILE A 110 -14.94 2.89 20.95
N SER A 111 -15.80 2.03 21.48
CA SER A 111 -17.26 2.20 21.50
C SER A 111 -17.66 3.28 22.51
N ALA A 112 -17.16 4.51 22.35
CA ALA A 112 -17.71 5.66 23.06
C ALA A 112 -18.71 6.32 22.10
N SER A 113 -19.97 5.90 22.19
CA SER A 113 -21.08 6.47 21.40
C SER A 113 -21.20 7.99 21.58
N ASP A 114 -20.78 8.49 22.74
CA ASP A 114 -20.91 9.89 23.15
C ASP A 114 -19.55 10.61 23.24
N ALA A 115 -18.53 10.13 22.48
CA ALA A 115 -17.16 10.65 22.54
C ALA A 115 -17.09 12.20 22.38
N CYS A 116 -17.95 12.78 21.55
CA CYS A 116 -18.00 14.24 21.37
C CYS A 116 -18.53 14.97 22.63
N GLU A 117 -19.55 14.42 23.28
CA GLU A 117 -20.13 15.00 24.50
C GLU A 117 -19.16 14.87 25.68
N HIS A 118 -18.59 13.68 25.87
CA HIS A 118 -17.63 13.44 26.95
C HIS A 118 -16.38 14.31 26.80
N CYS A 119 -15.82 14.45 25.60
CA CYS A 119 -14.69 15.35 25.36
C CYS A 119 -15.03 16.80 25.74
N SER A 120 -16.21 17.28 25.35
CA SER A 120 -16.65 18.64 25.68
C SER A 120 -16.84 18.85 27.19
N ARG A 121 -17.36 17.85 27.90
CA ARG A 121 -17.52 17.90 29.37
C ARG A 121 -16.18 17.86 30.10
N VAL A 122 -15.24 17.04 29.64
CA VAL A 122 -13.85 17.03 30.15
C VAL A 122 -13.21 18.41 29.95
N ASP A 123 -13.32 18.99 28.76
CA ASP A 123 -12.74 20.30 28.46
C ASP A 123 -13.34 21.40 29.36
N ASN A 124 -14.64 21.39 29.59
CA ASN A 124 -15.30 22.35 30.49
C ASN A 124 -14.82 22.21 31.95
N LEU A 125 -14.62 20.97 32.43
CA LEU A 125 -14.10 20.71 33.78
C LEU A 125 -12.65 21.23 33.94
N ILE A 126 -11.80 21.01 32.93
CA ILE A 126 -10.42 21.51 32.93
C ILE A 126 -10.36 23.04 32.85
N HIS A 127 -11.26 23.66 32.07
CA HIS A 127 -11.34 25.12 31.97
C HIS A 127 -11.83 25.77 33.28
N SER A 128 -12.73 25.09 34.00
CA SER A 128 -13.27 25.57 35.27
C SER A 128 -12.28 25.42 36.42
N ASP A 129 -11.57 24.29 36.49
CA ASP A 129 -10.53 24.04 37.48
C ASP A 129 -9.29 23.42 36.82
N ARG A 130 -8.29 24.26 36.55
CA ARG A 130 -7.02 23.81 35.93
C ARG A 130 -6.20 22.87 36.82
N ARG A 131 -6.55 22.70 38.11
CA ARG A 131 -5.88 21.81 39.05
C ARG A 131 -6.68 20.53 39.31
N ILE A 132 -7.73 20.26 38.53
CA ILE A 132 -8.56 19.07 38.66
C ILE A 132 -7.76 17.78 38.38
N THR A 133 -7.98 16.76 39.20
CA THR A 133 -7.33 15.44 39.08
C THR A 133 -8.17 14.48 38.23
N GLN A 134 -7.52 13.49 37.61
CA GLN A 134 -8.20 12.46 36.80
C GLN A 134 -9.33 11.73 37.55
N GLN A 135 -9.15 11.42 38.85
CA GLN A 135 -10.20 10.81 39.68
C GLN A 135 -11.45 11.68 39.77
N ARG A 136 -11.29 12.98 40.07
CA ARG A 136 -12.42 13.92 40.11
C ARG A 136 -13.10 14.11 38.77
N ILE A 137 -12.36 14.01 37.66
CA ILE A 137 -12.95 14.02 36.31
C ILE A 137 -13.77 12.75 36.09
N ALA A 138 -13.25 11.58 36.47
CA ALA A 138 -13.95 10.31 36.36
C ALA A 138 -15.23 10.30 37.22
N ASP A 139 -15.15 10.76 38.47
CA ASP A 139 -16.29 10.91 39.37
C ASP A 139 -17.35 11.86 38.80
N ALA A 140 -16.94 12.97 38.18
CA ALA A 140 -17.84 13.95 37.58
C ALA A 140 -18.48 13.50 36.25
N LEU A 141 -17.89 12.49 35.61
CA LEU A 141 -18.35 11.93 34.34
C LEU A 141 -18.98 10.53 34.50
N GLU A 142 -19.02 10.01 35.73
CA GLU A 142 -19.54 8.68 36.08
C GLU A 142 -18.89 7.53 35.27
N ILE A 143 -17.57 7.62 35.03
CA ILE A 143 -16.76 6.68 34.22
C ILE A 143 -15.67 5.96 35.02
#